data_AF-A0A381Z025-F1
#
_entry.id   AF-A0A381Z025-F1
#
_cell.length_a   1.000
_cell.length_b   1.000
_cell.length_c   1.000
_cell.angle_alpha   90.00
_cell.angle_beta   90.00
_cell.angle_gamma   90.00
#
_symmetry.space_group_name_H-M   'P 1'
#
loop_
_entity.id
_entity.type
_entity.pdbx_description
1 polymer ?
#
loop_
_entity_poly.entity_id
_entity_poly.type
_entity_poly.pdbx_seq_one_letter_code
_entity_poly.pdbx_strand_id
1 'polypeptide(L)'
;MSSILNRVCPGLFLDSVVLMQISRSIASLEGVDDSALMIGTPSNLDLLDGAGLLSDSSRKATGGDLIIALRAKNDATAASAMAKAESLLEQPVVAQSETVDLQPRTLRSALGNLPDANLALISVPGDFAAAEARKALRAGLHVMLFSDNVSVSEEVE
;
A
#
# COMPACT_ATOMS: atom_id res chain seq x y z
N MET A 1 -15.61 25.04 4.31
CA MET A 1 -14.44 24.99 3.43
C MET A 1 -13.73 23.70 3.74
N SER A 2 -13.59 22.83 2.76
CA SER A 2 -12.79 21.60 2.92
C SER A 2 -11.31 21.98 3.09
N SER A 3 -10.63 21.33 4.03
CA SER A 3 -9.23 21.52 4.37
C SER A 3 -8.43 20.31 3.93
N ILE A 4 -7.30 20.54 3.27
CA ILE A 4 -6.36 19.49 2.82
C ILE A 4 -5.18 19.50 3.78
N LEU A 5 -4.84 18.32 4.30
CA LEU A 5 -3.71 18.15 5.21
C LEU A 5 -2.88 16.95 4.77
N ASN A 6 -1.58 17.18 4.58
CA ASN A 6 -0.65 16.12 4.21
C ASN A 6 0.50 16.06 5.20
N ARG A 7 0.97 14.84 5.45
CA ARG A 7 2.18 14.55 6.22
C ARG A 7 3.09 13.62 5.45
N VAL A 8 4.37 13.95 5.40
CA VAL A 8 5.41 13.12 4.80
C VAL A 8 6.18 12.42 5.91
N CYS A 9 6.28 11.10 5.84
CA CYS A 9 6.98 10.22 6.78
C CYS A 9 8.19 9.61 6.06
N PRO A 10 9.40 10.17 6.25
CA PRO A 10 10.59 9.72 5.53
C PRO A 10 11.03 8.32 5.98
N GLY A 11 11.44 7.49 5.02
CA GLY A 11 12.01 6.16 5.29
C GLY A 11 11.04 5.13 5.85
N LEU A 12 9.73 5.40 5.82
CA LEU A 12 8.71 4.47 6.25
C LEU A 12 8.13 3.72 5.04
N PHE A 13 8.36 2.41 5.00
CA PHE A 13 7.79 1.52 3.98
C PHE A 13 6.88 0.49 4.64
N LEU A 14 5.66 0.38 4.13
CA LEU A 14 4.64 -0.56 4.58
C LEU A 14 3.98 -1.21 3.37
N ASP A 15 3.42 -2.40 3.58
CA ASP A 15 2.67 -3.12 2.56
C ASP A 15 1.49 -2.27 2.06
N SER A 16 1.30 -2.22 0.74
CA SER A 16 0.23 -1.43 0.11
C SER A 16 -1.16 -1.81 0.60
N VAL A 17 -1.40 -3.08 0.96
CA VAL A 17 -2.68 -3.53 1.53
C VAL A 17 -2.93 -2.89 2.89
N VAL A 18 -1.90 -2.81 3.75
CA VAL A 18 -1.99 -2.15 5.05
C VAL A 18 -2.29 -0.66 4.86
N LEU A 19 -1.58 0.01 3.94
CA LEU A 19 -1.83 1.42 3.63
C LEU A 19 -3.25 1.65 3.11
N MET A 20 -3.77 0.78 2.24
CA MET A 20 -5.14 0.83 1.71
C MET A 20 -6.19 0.62 2.81
N GLN A 21 -5.94 -0.31 3.75
CA GLN A 21 -6.84 -0.54 4.89
C GLN A 21 -6.90 0.69 5.81
N ILE A 22 -5.74 1.29 6.11
CA ILE A 22 -5.68 2.52 6.91
C ILE A 22 -6.39 3.66 6.18
N SER A 23 -6.10 3.88 4.89
CA SER A 23 -6.76 4.91 4.07
C SER A 23 -8.29 4.74 4.08
N ARG A 24 -8.82 3.52 3.92
CA ARG A 24 -10.27 3.29 4.02
C ARG A 24 -10.84 3.56 5.40
N SER A 25 -10.11 3.18 6.45
CA SER A 25 -10.50 3.45 7.84
C SER A 25 -10.62 4.96 8.09
N ILE A 26 -9.65 5.74 7.62
CA ILE A 26 -9.66 7.20 7.74
C ILE A 26 -10.76 7.85 6.89
N ALA A 27 -10.95 7.40 5.65
CA ALA A 27 -12.02 7.89 4.78
C ALA A 27 -13.43 7.61 5.33
N SER A 28 -13.58 6.62 6.22
CA SER A 28 -14.86 6.31 6.87
C SER A 28 -15.22 7.22 8.06
N LEU A 29 -14.29 8.08 8.50
CA LEU A 29 -14.51 8.98 9.62
C LEU A 29 -15.47 10.12 9.23
N GLU A 30 -16.34 10.50 10.17
CA GLU A 30 -17.34 11.53 9.91
C GLU A 30 -16.69 12.89 9.58
N GLY A 31 -16.97 13.40 8.38
CA GLY A 31 -16.45 14.67 7.91
C GLY A 31 -15.07 14.61 7.26
N VAL A 32 -14.52 13.41 7.04
CA VAL A 32 -13.45 13.19 6.07
C VAL A 32 -14.11 12.99 4.70
N ASP A 33 -13.70 13.78 3.72
CA ASP A 33 -14.22 13.68 2.35
C ASP A 33 -13.47 12.59 1.58
N ASP A 34 -12.15 12.51 1.75
CA ASP A 34 -11.30 11.49 1.14
C ASP A 34 -9.95 11.40 1.86
N SER A 35 -9.27 10.25 1.76
CA SER A 35 -7.93 10.06 2.31
C SER A 35 -7.15 8.96 1.59
N ALA A 36 -5.84 9.16 1.45
CA ALA A 36 -4.93 8.23 0.80
C ALA A 36 -3.60 8.15 1.55
N LEU A 37 -3.06 6.94 1.65
CA LEU A 37 -1.71 6.69 2.13
C LEU A 37 -0.91 6.04 1.00
N MET A 38 0.14 6.71 0.52
CA MET A 38 0.88 6.28 -0.66
C MET A 38 2.36 6.62 -0.53
N ILE A 39 3.23 5.80 -1.12
CA ILE A 39 4.66 6.11 -1.25
C ILE A 39 4.82 7.26 -2.26
N GLY A 40 5.75 8.19 -2.05
CA GLY A 40 6.01 9.36 -2.89
C GLY A 40 6.67 9.06 -4.25
N THR A 41 6.24 8.02 -4.96
CA THR A 41 6.65 7.79 -6.35
C THR A 41 5.97 8.82 -7.27
N PRO A 42 6.54 9.15 -8.44
CA PRO A 42 5.91 10.08 -9.38
C PRO A 42 4.46 9.70 -9.74
N SER A 43 4.22 8.41 -10.02
CA SER A 43 2.87 7.88 -10.31
C SER A 43 1.89 8.14 -9.16
N ASN A 44 2.29 7.90 -7.91
CA ASN A 44 1.42 8.12 -6.76
C ASN A 44 1.20 9.61 -6.48
N LEU A 45 2.19 10.48 -6.73
CA LEU A 45 2.00 11.92 -6.63
C LEU A 45 0.95 12.41 -7.64
N ASP A 46 0.98 11.90 -8.87
CA ASP A 46 -0.02 12.23 -9.89
C ASP A 46 -1.43 11.75 -9.49
N LEU A 47 -1.54 10.56 -8.88
CA LEU A 47 -2.80 10.05 -8.33
C LEU A 47 -3.34 10.95 -7.20
N LEU A 48 -2.49 11.39 -6.28
CA LEU A 48 -2.87 12.30 -5.19
C LEU A 48 -3.31 13.67 -5.72
N ASP A 49 -2.65 14.18 -6.75
CA ASP A 49 -2.99 15.46 -7.39
C ASP A 49 -4.34 15.36 -8.11
N GLY A 50 -4.56 14.29 -8.89
CA GLY A 50 -5.82 14.00 -9.57
C GLY A 50 -7.01 13.79 -8.62
N ALA A 51 -6.77 13.27 -7.41
CA ALA A 51 -7.78 13.16 -6.36
C ALA A 51 -8.02 14.49 -5.59
N GLY A 52 -7.22 15.53 -5.85
CA GLY A 52 -7.25 16.79 -5.11
C GLY A 52 -6.85 16.63 -3.64
N LEU A 53 -5.95 15.68 -3.37
CA LEU A 53 -5.41 15.37 -2.04
C LEU A 53 -3.96 15.84 -1.87
N LEU A 54 -3.29 16.24 -2.95
CA LEU A 54 -1.90 16.66 -2.89
C LEU A 54 -1.74 18.13 -2.47
N SER A 55 -1.02 18.37 -1.38
CA SER A 55 -0.55 19.70 -0.98
C SER A 55 0.85 19.99 -1.51
N ASP A 56 1.19 21.27 -1.64
CA ASP A 56 2.52 21.71 -2.08
C ASP A 56 3.66 21.22 -1.18
N SER A 57 3.38 21.00 0.12
CA SER A 57 4.36 20.46 1.07
C SER A 57 4.78 19.02 0.75
N SER A 58 3.96 18.26 0.04
CA SER A 58 4.20 16.84 -0.26
C SER A 58 4.72 16.59 -1.68
N ARG A 59 4.73 17.59 -2.56
CA ARG A 59 5.21 17.47 -3.95
C ARG A 59 6.69 17.06 -4.08
N LYS A 60 7.47 17.24 -3.01
CA LYS A 60 8.90 16.89 -2.96
C LYS A 60 9.17 15.49 -2.39
N ALA A 61 8.14 14.78 -1.96
CA ALA A 61 8.29 13.41 -1.46
C ALA A 61 8.80 12.50 -2.59
N THR A 62 9.58 11.50 -2.20
CA THR A 62 10.24 10.57 -3.11
C THR A 62 9.79 9.13 -2.84
N GLY A 63 10.26 8.18 -3.64
CA GLY A 63 9.95 6.75 -3.47
C GLY A 63 10.38 6.15 -2.12
N GLY A 64 11.17 6.87 -1.31
CA GLY A 64 11.52 6.48 0.06
C GLY A 64 10.60 7.04 1.14
N ASP A 65 9.61 7.86 0.77
CA ASP A 65 8.77 8.60 1.72
C ASP A 65 7.32 8.13 1.65
N LEU A 66 6.68 7.89 2.79
CA LEU A 66 5.24 7.68 2.86
C LEU A 66 4.53 9.03 2.97
N ILE A 67 3.48 9.23 2.18
CA ILE A 67 2.60 10.39 2.25
C ILE A 67 1.27 9.95 2.85
N ILE A 68 0.85 10.63 3.90
CA ILE A 68 -0.52 10.57 4.43
C ILE A 68 -1.23 11.83 3.94
N ALA A 69 -2.24 11.67 3.10
CA ALA A 69 -3.00 12.78 2.51
C ALA A 69 -4.47 12.65 2.86
N LEU A 70 -5.10 13.74 3.32
CA LEU A 70 -6.52 13.75 3.64
C LEU A 70 -7.17 15.09 3.31
N ARG A 71 -8.45 15.03 2.97
CA ARG A 71 -9.33 16.19 2.80
C ARG A 71 -10.53 16.03 3.72
N ALA A 72 -10.83 17.05 4.52
CA ALA A 72 -11.90 17.01 5.50
C ALA A 72 -12.69 18.32 5.54
N LYS A 73 -13.89 18.29 6.13
CA LYS A 73 -14.82 19.43 6.19
C LYS A 73 -14.29 20.68 6.90
N ASN A 74 -13.29 20.52 7.78
CA ASN A 74 -12.61 21.60 8.51
C ASN A 74 -11.27 21.11 9.11
N ASP A 75 -10.44 22.06 9.57
CA ASP A 75 -9.10 21.81 10.12
C ASP A 75 -9.10 20.91 11.37
N ALA A 76 -10.12 21.01 12.22
CA ALA A 76 -10.20 20.20 13.44
C ALA A 76 -10.45 18.71 13.10
N THR A 77 -11.33 18.43 12.14
CA THR A 77 -11.55 17.08 11.62
C THR A 77 -10.29 16.57 10.90
N ALA A 78 -9.64 17.41 10.11
CA ALA A 78 -8.38 17.06 9.43
C ALA A 78 -7.28 16.65 10.43
N ALA A 79 -7.08 17.44 11.49
CA ALA A 79 -6.09 17.14 12.53
C ALA A 79 -6.42 15.86 13.31
N SER A 80 -7.69 15.64 13.65
CA SER A 80 -8.12 14.43 14.34
C SER A 80 -7.95 13.17 13.48
N ALA A 81 -8.28 13.25 12.18
CA ALA A 81 -8.09 12.17 11.22
C ALA A 81 -6.60 11.86 11.02
N MET A 82 -5.75 12.90 10.94
CA MET A 82 -4.29 12.74 10.84
C MET A 82 -3.71 12.02 12.06
N ALA A 83 -4.08 12.44 13.27
CA ALA A 83 -3.65 11.78 14.50
C ALA A 83 -4.09 10.30 14.56
N LYS A 84 -5.29 9.98 14.05
CA LYS A 84 -5.76 8.61 13.95
C LYS A 84 -4.93 7.80 12.94
N ALA A 85 -4.59 8.38 11.80
CA ALA A 85 -3.77 7.73 10.77
C ALA A 85 -2.37 7.40 11.33
N GLU A 86 -1.74 8.35 12.01
CA GLU A 86 -0.45 8.17 12.68
C GLU A 86 -0.51 7.06 13.74
N SER A 87 -1.55 7.05 14.58
CA SER A 87 -1.74 5.99 15.57
C SER A 87 -1.93 4.60 14.95
N LEU A 88 -2.58 4.50 13.78
CA LEU A 88 -2.74 3.23 13.07
C LEU A 88 -1.43 2.76 12.41
N LEU A 89 -0.54 3.70 12.03
CA LEU A 89 0.79 3.37 11.50
C LEU A 89 1.77 2.93 12.60
N GLU A 90 1.63 3.47 13.81
CA GLU A 90 2.45 3.09 14.97
C GLU A 90 2.00 1.78 15.62
N GLN A 91 0.74 1.38 15.42
CA GLN A 91 0.29 0.07 15.86
C GLN A 91 1.06 -0.98 15.07
N PRO A 92 1.77 -1.92 15.74
CA PRO A 92 2.20 -3.12 15.08
C PRO A 92 0.95 -3.69 14.42
N VAL A 93 1.05 -4.08 13.14
CA VAL A 93 0.05 -4.99 12.58
C VAL A 93 0.08 -6.19 13.50
N VAL A 94 -0.81 -6.20 14.50
CA VAL A 94 -1.13 -7.39 15.27
C VAL A 94 -1.77 -8.22 14.19
N ALA A 95 -0.93 -9.01 13.52
CA ALA A 95 -1.36 -10.11 12.69
C ALA A 95 -2.45 -10.76 13.53
N GLN A 96 -3.69 -10.70 13.04
CA GLN A 96 -4.78 -11.43 13.63
C GLN A 96 -4.25 -12.85 13.77
N SER A 97 -3.90 -13.20 15.01
CA SER A 97 -3.27 -14.46 15.35
C SER A 97 -4.36 -15.51 15.33
N GLU A 98 -4.86 -15.79 14.14
CA GLU A 98 -5.40 -17.09 13.83
C GLU A 98 -4.25 -17.86 13.18
N THR A 99 -3.59 -18.65 14.04
CA THR A 99 -2.49 -19.58 13.74
C THR A 99 -1.15 -18.94 13.36
N VAL A 100 -0.23 -18.90 14.33
CA VAL A 100 1.22 -18.89 14.08
C VAL A 100 1.63 -20.28 13.57
N ASP A 101 0.98 -20.72 12.49
CA ASP A 101 1.51 -21.81 11.70
C ASP A 101 2.69 -21.24 10.92
N LEU A 102 3.78 -21.99 10.83
CA LEU A 102 5.04 -21.55 10.23
C LEU A 102 4.79 -20.99 8.83
N GLN A 103 4.68 -19.65 8.72
CA GLN A 103 4.41 -19.03 7.44
C GLN A 103 5.56 -19.35 6.50
N PRO A 104 5.28 -20.00 5.36
CA PRO A 104 6.32 -20.44 4.44
C PRO A 104 7.06 -19.22 3.89
N ARG A 105 8.37 -19.15 4.11
CA ARG A 105 9.22 -18.05 3.64
C ARG A 105 9.56 -18.11 2.15
N THR A 106 9.17 -19.18 1.47
CA THR A 106 9.45 -19.39 0.06
C THR A 106 8.23 -20.00 -0.61
N LEU A 107 8.05 -19.67 -1.90
CA LEU A 107 6.99 -20.27 -2.72
C LEU A 107 7.03 -21.81 -2.68
N ARG A 108 8.23 -22.41 -2.70
CA ARG A 108 8.40 -23.87 -2.62
C ARG A 108 7.88 -24.45 -1.31
N SER A 109 8.19 -23.80 -0.19
CA SER A 109 7.65 -24.21 1.11
C SER A 109 6.14 -23.99 1.18
N ALA A 110 5.62 -22.94 0.55
CA ALA A 110 4.19 -22.65 0.53
C ALA A 110 3.40 -23.71 -0.24
N LEU A 111 3.91 -24.13 -1.40
CA LEU A 111 3.35 -25.25 -2.17
C LEU A 111 3.47 -26.59 -1.44
N GLY A 112 4.48 -26.75 -0.58
CA GLY A 112 4.57 -27.92 0.30
C GLY A 112 3.42 -27.97 1.32
N ASN A 113 3.01 -26.81 1.84
CA ASN A 113 1.91 -26.69 2.80
C ASN A 113 0.52 -26.69 2.12
N LEU A 114 0.44 -26.19 0.88
CA LEU A 114 -0.80 -26.13 0.08
C LEU A 114 -0.56 -26.67 -1.34
N PRO A 115 -0.55 -28.00 -1.54
CA PRO A 115 -0.22 -28.62 -2.82
C PRO A 115 -1.23 -28.32 -3.93
N ASP A 116 -2.50 -28.11 -3.56
CA ASP A 116 -3.61 -27.87 -4.49
C ASP A 116 -3.77 -26.38 -4.85
N ALA A 117 -2.85 -25.51 -4.41
CA ALA A 117 -2.86 -24.11 -4.80
C ALA A 117 -2.78 -23.97 -6.33
N ASN A 118 -3.60 -23.09 -6.90
CA ASN A 118 -3.64 -22.84 -8.35
C ASN A 118 -3.46 -21.37 -8.72
N LEU A 119 -3.29 -20.47 -7.74
CA LEU A 119 -3.15 -19.03 -7.92
C LEU A 119 -2.06 -18.47 -6.99
N ALA A 120 -1.24 -17.57 -7.51
CA ALA A 120 -0.32 -16.72 -6.77
C ALA A 120 -0.73 -15.24 -6.91
N LEU A 121 -0.97 -14.58 -5.78
CA LEU A 121 -1.14 -13.13 -5.70
C LEU A 121 0.20 -12.49 -5.31
N ILE A 122 0.75 -11.64 -6.17
CA ILE A 122 2.09 -11.07 -6.01
C ILE A 122 1.98 -9.56 -5.79
N SER A 123 2.49 -9.08 -4.65
CA SER A 123 2.45 -7.67 -4.22
C SER A 123 3.81 -7.20 -3.67
N VAL A 124 4.90 -7.59 -4.35
CA VAL A 124 6.27 -7.17 -4.00
C VAL A 124 6.65 -5.89 -4.77
N PRO A 125 7.75 -5.19 -4.44
CA PRO A 125 8.22 -4.07 -5.27
C PRO A 125 8.44 -4.50 -6.73
N GLY A 126 8.15 -3.60 -7.68
CA GLY A 126 8.16 -3.87 -9.14
C GLY A 126 9.41 -4.58 -9.64
N ASP A 127 10.58 -4.13 -9.19
CA ASP A 127 11.90 -4.71 -9.51
C ASP A 127 12.01 -6.22 -9.23
N PHE A 128 11.18 -6.76 -8.33
CA PHE A 128 11.17 -8.18 -7.97
C PHE A 128 9.96 -8.94 -8.52
N ALA A 129 8.94 -8.23 -8.99
CA ALA A 129 7.64 -8.80 -9.33
C ALA A 129 7.72 -9.80 -10.48
N ALA A 130 8.45 -9.46 -11.56
CA ALA A 130 8.66 -10.34 -12.70
C ALA A 130 9.37 -11.66 -12.29
N ALA A 131 10.36 -11.58 -11.41
CA ALA A 131 11.08 -12.75 -10.93
C ALA A 131 10.18 -13.69 -10.10
N GLU A 132 9.34 -13.14 -9.21
CA GLU A 132 8.38 -13.92 -8.43
C GLU A 132 7.26 -14.51 -9.31
N ALA A 133 6.75 -13.74 -10.29
CA ALA A 133 5.73 -14.21 -11.23
C ALA A 133 6.22 -15.41 -12.04
N ARG A 134 7.45 -15.35 -12.55
CA ARG A 134 8.05 -16.48 -13.27
C ARG A 134 8.24 -17.71 -12.40
N LYS A 135 8.55 -17.55 -11.11
CA LYS A 135 8.62 -18.69 -10.17
C LYS A 135 7.26 -19.34 -9.99
N ALA A 136 6.19 -18.54 -9.84
CA ALA A 136 4.82 -19.03 -9.71
C ALA A 136 4.33 -19.74 -10.97
N LEU A 137 4.52 -19.13 -12.14
CA LEU A 137 4.15 -19.73 -13.43
C LEU A 137 4.88 -21.06 -13.68
N ARG A 138 6.19 -21.12 -13.41
CA ARG A 138 6.96 -22.38 -13.52
C ARG A 138 6.51 -23.46 -12.55
N ALA A 139 5.91 -23.07 -11.43
CA ALA A 139 5.33 -24.00 -10.47
C ALA A 139 3.89 -24.42 -10.84
N GLY A 140 3.35 -23.96 -11.97
CA GLY A 140 2.02 -24.32 -12.46
C GLY A 140 0.88 -23.48 -11.88
N LEU A 141 1.18 -22.36 -11.21
CA LEU A 141 0.17 -21.46 -10.67
C LEU A 141 -0.26 -20.43 -11.72
N HIS A 142 -1.54 -20.06 -11.71
CA HIS A 142 -2.00 -18.80 -12.29
C HIS A 142 -1.41 -17.62 -11.48
N VAL A 143 -1.21 -16.47 -12.12
CA VAL A 143 -0.65 -15.29 -11.44
C VAL A 143 -1.60 -14.12 -11.55
N MET A 144 -1.84 -13.47 -10.41
CA MET A 144 -2.37 -12.11 -10.34
C MET A 144 -1.26 -11.20 -9.81
N LEU A 145 -0.78 -10.28 -10.65
CA LEU A 145 0.26 -9.32 -10.30
C LEU A 145 -0.39 -8.00 -9.86
N PHE A 146 -0.23 -7.64 -8.59
CA PHE A 146 -0.67 -6.35 -8.07
C PHE A 146 0.48 -5.32 -8.04
N SER A 147 1.73 -5.79 -8.10
CA SER A 147 2.92 -4.95 -8.17
C SER A 147 2.89 -3.96 -9.33
N ASP A 148 3.18 -2.69 -9.05
CA ASP A 148 3.38 -1.63 -10.03
C ASP A 148 4.87 -1.46 -10.38
N ASN A 149 5.19 -0.68 -11.42
CA ASN A 149 6.54 -0.42 -11.94
C ASN A 149 7.25 -1.66 -12.48
N VAL A 150 6.51 -2.52 -13.17
CA VAL A 150 7.07 -3.63 -13.97
C VAL A 150 7.20 -3.17 -15.42
N SER A 151 8.34 -3.43 -16.06
CA SER A 151 8.52 -3.01 -17.44
C SER A 151 7.61 -3.81 -18.38
N VAL A 152 7.11 -3.17 -19.45
CA VAL A 152 6.29 -3.85 -20.47
C VAL A 152 7.05 -5.04 -21.07
N SER A 153 8.36 -4.93 -21.23
CA SER A 153 9.20 -6.05 -21.69
C SER A 153 9.15 -7.25 -20.75
N GLU A 154 9.16 -7.04 -19.43
CA GLU A 154 9.08 -8.12 -18.45
C GLU A 154 7.67 -8.67 -18.29
N GLU A 155 6.64 -7.85 -18.56
CA GLU A 155 5.24 -8.30 -18.57
C GLU A 155 4.94 -9.22 -19.75
N VAL A 156 5.48 -8.91 -20.94
CA VAL A 156 5.23 -9.67 -22.18
C VAL A 156 6.04 -10.97 -22.24
N GLU A 157 7.16 -11.07 -21.51
CA GLU A 157 8.06 -12.24 -21.47
C GLU A 157 7.57 -13.36 -20.53
#